data_AF-A0A6V7JT94-F1
#
_entry.id   AF-A0A6V7JT94-F1
#
_cell.length_a   1.000
_cell.length_b   1.000
_cell.length_c   1.000
_cell.angle_alpha   90.00
_cell.angle_beta   90.00
_cell.angle_gamma   90.00
#
_symmetry.space_group_name_H-M   'P 1'
#
loop_
_entity.id
_entity.type
_entity.pdbx_description
1 polymer ?
#
loop_
_entity_poly.entity_id
_entity_poly.type
_entity_poly.pdbx_seq_one_letter_code
_entity_poly.pdbx_strand_id
1 'polypeptide(L)'
;DNLAKETELKRLKEEITSKVTAVSVLKSHCDNLIHQYNKLSEVFVPDNIRVCLKQAADDSYEKSEKIAEDFLNKKIDVERFLTSYIECRKLGQARRTKEEKLAHQLNELKRAGY
;
A
#
# COMPACT_ATOMS: atom_id res chain seq x y z
N ASP A 1 -24.85 5.49 -58.77
CA ASP A 1 -25.43 5.48 -57.40
C ASP A 1 -25.17 4.24 -56.55
N ASN A 2 -24.84 3.07 -57.09
CA ASN A 2 -24.52 1.89 -56.27
C ASN A 2 -23.05 1.83 -55.83
N LEU A 3 -22.12 2.19 -56.72
CA LEU A 3 -20.68 2.18 -56.45
C LEU A 3 -20.27 3.14 -55.32
N ALA A 4 -20.86 4.34 -55.29
CA ALA A 4 -20.61 5.32 -54.22
C ALA A 4 -21.06 4.82 -52.84
N LYS A 5 -22.21 4.13 -52.78
CA LYS A 5 -22.72 3.51 -51.55
C LYS A 5 -21.83 2.35 -51.09
N GLU A 6 -21.26 1.59 -52.02
CA GLU A 6 -20.32 0.51 -51.71
C GLU A 6 -19.01 1.07 -51.11
N THR A 7 -18.49 2.16 -51.67
CA THR A 7 -17.31 2.85 -51.13
C THR A 7 -17.58 3.43 -49.74
N GLU A 8 -18.75 4.06 -49.53
CA GLU A 8 -19.14 4.60 -48.24
C GLU A 8 -19.31 3.51 -47.17
N LEU A 9 -19.93 2.38 -47.52
CA LEU A 9 -20.06 1.21 -46.63
C LEU A 9 -18.70 0.63 -46.24
N LYS A 10 -17.75 0.55 -47.18
CA LYS A 10 -16.37 0.11 -46.91
C LYS A 10 -15.69 1.04 -45.92
N ARG A 11 -15.79 2.36 -46.14
CA ARG A 11 -15.23 3.38 -45.23
C ARG A 11 -15.84 3.28 -43.82
N LEU A 12 -17.17 3.16 -43.71
CA LEU A 12 -17.84 3.02 -42.42
C LEU A 12 -17.43 1.73 -41.69
N LYS A 13 -17.26 0.62 -42.43
CA LYS A 13 -16.80 -0.65 -41.86
C LYS A 13 -15.37 -0.54 -41.31
N GLU A 14 -14.47 0.11 -42.04
CA GLU A 14 -13.11 0.39 -41.58
C GLU A 14 -13.11 1.29 -40.35
N GLU A 15 -13.93 2.33 -40.33
CA GLU A 15 -14.08 3.23 -39.20
C GLU A 15 -14.61 2.51 -37.95
N ILE A 16 -15.64 1.69 -38.09
CA ILE A 16 -16.17 0.86 -37.00
C ILE A 16 -15.09 -0.11 -36.50
N THR A 17 -14.37 -0.78 -37.40
CA THR A 17 -13.32 -1.73 -37.04
C THR A 17 -12.19 -1.04 -36.26
N SER A 18 -11.80 0.16 -36.69
CA SER A 18 -10.82 1.00 -35.99
C SER A 18 -11.31 1.39 -34.59
N LYS A 19 -12.55 1.88 -34.47
CA LYS A 19 -13.14 2.24 -33.16
C LYS A 19 -13.26 1.04 -32.23
N VAL A 20 -13.67 -0.13 -32.73
CA VAL A 20 -13.74 -1.37 -31.93
C VAL A 20 -12.36 -1.77 -31.43
N THR A 21 -11.34 -1.67 -32.28
CA THR A 21 -9.95 -1.96 -31.89
C THR A 21 -9.47 -1.00 -30.81
N ALA A 22 -9.73 0.30 -30.98
CA ALA A 22 -9.37 1.32 -29.99
C ALA A 22 -10.07 1.08 -28.64
N VAL A 23 -11.37 0.76 -28.65
CA VAL A 23 -12.13 0.43 -27.43
C VAL A 23 -11.56 -0.82 -26.75
N SER A 24 -11.18 -1.84 -27.53
CA SER A 24 -10.57 -3.07 -26.99
C SER A 24 -9.23 -2.78 -26.30
N VAL A 25 -8.37 -1.95 -26.90
CA VAL A 25 -7.10 -1.53 -26.31
C VAL A 25 -7.33 -0.73 -25.04
N LEU A 26 -8.24 0.24 -25.05
CA LEU A 26 -8.57 1.05 -23.88
C LEU A 26 -9.12 0.19 -22.75
N LYS A 27 -10.01 -0.76 -23.05
CA LYS A 27 -10.54 -1.71 -22.06
C LYS A 27 -9.42 -2.52 -21.42
N SER A 28 -8.53 -3.10 -22.21
CA SER A 28 -7.38 -3.86 -21.72
C SER A 28 -6.48 -3.01 -20.79
N HIS A 29 -6.27 -1.75 -21.15
CA HIS A 29 -5.54 -0.82 -20.31
C HIS A 29 -6.25 -0.53 -18.98
N CYS A 30 -7.57 -0.28 -19.02
CA CYS A 30 -8.38 -0.10 -17.81
C CYS A 30 -8.36 -1.34 -16.91
N ASP A 31 -8.51 -2.53 -17.48
CA ASP A 31 -8.48 -3.80 -16.73
C ASP A 31 -7.13 -3.98 -16.02
N ASN A 32 -6.03 -3.62 -16.69
CA ASN A 32 -4.70 -3.63 -16.08
C ASN A 32 -4.58 -2.64 -14.91
N LEU A 33 -5.05 -1.41 -15.08
CA LEU A 33 -5.04 -0.40 -14.01
C LEU A 33 -5.89 -0.83 -12.81
N ILE A 34 -7.08 -1.42 -13.05
CA ILE A 34 -7.94 -1.95 -12.00
C ILE A 34 -7.23 -3.08 -11.24
N HIS A 35 -6.58 -3.99 -11.96
CA HIS A 35 -5.82 -5.07 -11.34
C HIS A 35 -4.69 -4.53 -10.44
N GLN A 36 -3.91 -3.55 -10.93
CA GLN A 36 -2.86 -2.92 -10.12
C GLN A 36 -3.44 -2.21 -8.89
N TYR A 37 -4.55 -1.47 -9.06
CA TYR A 37 -5.24 -0.79 -7.97
C TYR A 37 -5.71 -1.79 -6.91
N ASN A 38 -6.39 -2.88 -7.29
CA ASN A 38 -6.90 -3.87 -6.35
C ASN A 38 -5.77 -4.49 -5.52
N LYS A 39 -4.66 -4.85 -6.18
CA LYS A 39 -3.47 -5.39 -5.50
C LYS A 39 -2.90 -4.41 -4.47
N LEU A 40 -2.80 -3.12 -4.81
CA LEU A 40 -2.34 -2.10 -3.88
C LEU A 40 -3.36 -1.87 -2.76
N SER A 41 -4.65 -1.82 -3.10
CA SER A 41 -5.74 -1.61 -2.16
C SER A 41 -5.74 -2.68 -1.07
N GLU A 42 -5.50 -3.95 -1.42
CA GLU A 42 -5.38 -5.04 -0.44
C GLU A 42 -4.24 -4.79 0.55
N VAL A 43 -3.07 -4.35 0.09
CA VAL A 43 -1.91 -4.06 0.96
C VAL A 43 -2.18 -2.86 1.86
N PHE A 44 -2.85 -1.83 1.33
CA PHE A 44 -3.08 -0.56 2.01
C PHE A 44 -4.45 -0.45 2.67
N VAL A 45 -5.18 -1.56 2.85
CA VAL A 45 -6.37 -1.57 3.71
C VAL A 45 -5.95 -1.10 5.11
N PRO A 46 -6.70 -0.20 5.77
CA PRO A 46 -6.33 0.34 7.08
C PRO A 46 -6.04 -0.71 8.16
N ASP A 47 -6.79 -1.82 8.16
CA ASP A 47 -6.55 -2.95 9.07
C ASP A 47 -5.16 -3.59 8.84
N ASN A 48 -4.71 -3.71 7.58
CA ASN A 48 -3.37 -4.23 7.26
C ASN A 48 -2.28 -3.25 7.68
N ILE A 49 -2.47 -1.95 7.43
CA ILE A 49 -1.54 -0.91 7.90
C ILE A 49 -1.38 -0.96 9.43
N ARG A 50 -2.49 -1.14 10.16
CA ARG A 50 -2.48 -1.29 11.62
C ARG A 50 -1.66 -2.51 12.06
N VAL A 51 -1.87 -3.66 11.41
CA VAL A 51 -1.09 -4.89 11.70
C VAL A 51 0.40 -4.67 11.44
N CYS A 52 0.76 -4.04 10.31
CA CYS A 52 2.15 -3.71 10.01
C CYS A 52 2.78 -2.76 11.04
N LEU A 53 2.04 -1.75 11.52
CA LEU A 53 2.51 -0.86 12.59
C LEU A 53 2.75 -1.61 13.90
N LYS A 54 1.86 -2.55 14.24
CA LYS A 54 2.02 -3.40 15.42
C LYS A 54 3.30 -4.23 15.33
N GLN A 55 3.46 -4.98 14.24
CA GLN A 55 4.65 -5.82 14.04
C GLN A 55 5.94 -4.99 14.08
N ALA A 56 5.97 -3.85 13.38
CA ALA A 56 7.15 -2.99 13.37
C ALA A 56 7.45 -2.35 14.74
N ALA A 57 6.44 -2.15 15.59
CA ALA A 57 6.64 -1.71 16.97
C ALA A 57 7.23 -2.84 17.82
N ASP A 58 6.70 -4.06 17.69
CA ASP A 58 7.18 -5.25 18.40
C ASP A 58 8.65 -5.56 18.01
N ASP A 59 8.98 -5.52 16.71
CA ASP A 59 10.36 -5.69 16.22
C ASP A 59 11.31 -4.61 16.78
N SER A 60 10.82 -3.38 16.96
CA SER A 60 11.62 -2.30 17.55
C SER A 60 11.87 -2.51 19.03
N TYR A 61 10.91 -3.11 19.74
CA TYR A 61 11.07 -3.50 21.13
C TYR A 61 12.14 -4.59 21.24
N GLU A 62 12.01 -5.68 20.48
CA GLU A 62 13.00 -6.77 20.47
C GLU A 62 14.41 -6.26 20.12
N LYS A 63 14.52 -5.38 19.11
CA LYS A 63 15.79 -4.75 18.75
C LYS A 63 16.37 -3.90 19.90
N SER A 64 15.52 -3.17 20.63
CA SER A 64 15.97 -2.40 21.78
C SER A 64 16.51 -3.28 22.91
N GLU A 65 15.91 -4.45 23.13
CA GLU A 65 16.40 -5.43 24.11
C GLU A 65 17.78 -5.96 23.69
N LYS A 66 17.99 -6.29 22.41
CA LYS A 66 19.31 -6.70 21.89
C LYS A 66 20.38 -5.61 22.09
N ILE A 67 20.02 -4.34 21.86
CA ILE A 67 20.92 -3.20 22.11
C ILE A 67 21.29 -3.10 23.60
N ALA A 68 20.32 -3.30 24.49
CA ALA A 68 20.57 -3.30 25.94
C ALA A 68 21.46 -4.48 26.36
N GLU A 69 21.21 -5.68 25.84
CA GLU A 69 22.04 -6.86 26.08
C GLU A 69 23.49 -6.63 25.62
N ASP A 70 23.69 -6.05 24.44
CA ASP A 70 25.04 -5.77 23.93
C ASP A 70 25.78 -4.75 24.81
N PHE A 71 25.09 -3.75 25.36
CA PHE A 71 25.66 -2.81 26.32
C PHE A 71 26.03 -3.49 27.64
N LEU A 72 25.13 -4.30 28.21
CA LEU A 72 25.39 -5.04 29.45
C LEU A 72 26.57 -6.02 29.32
N ASN A 73 26.72 -6.60 28.11
CA ASN A 73 27.83 -7.47 27.76
C ASN A 73 29.11 -6.71 27.35
N LYS A 74 29.16 -5.39 27.53
CA LYS A 74 30.30 -4.52 27.21
C LYS A 74 30.75 -4.59 25.74
N LYS A 75 29.85 -4.96 24.82
CA LYS A 75 30.15 -5.00 23.37
C LYS A 75 30.03 -3.63 22.71
N ILE A 76 29.27 -2.72 23.32
CA ILE A 76 29.13 -1.33 22.88
C ILE A 76 29.38 -0.39 24.07
N ASP A 77 29.89 0.80 23.80
CA ASP A 77 30.09 1.85 24.79
C ASP A 77 28.78 2.60 25.14
N VAL A 78 28.87 3.47 26.14
CA VAL A 78 27.73 4.24 26.66
C VAL A 78 27.15 5.21 25.63
N GLU A 79 27.98 5.87 24.82
CA GLU A 79 27.49 6.85 23.84
C GLU A 79 26.72 6.14 22.71
N ARG A 80 27.26 5.00 22.26
CA ARG A 80 26.62 4.16 21.25
C ARG A 80 25.32 3.55 21.76
N PHE A 81 25.31 3.08 23.00
CA PHE A 81 24.09 2.59 23.65
C PHE A 81 23.01 3.67 23.71
N LEU A 82 23.32 4.83 24.29
CA LEU A 82 22.35 5.92 24.45
C LEU A 82 21.74 6.33 23.10
N THR A 83 22.57 6.55 22.08
CA THR A 83 22.10 6.97 20.76
C THR A 83 21.17 5.92 20.14
N SER A 84 21.64 4.66 20.04
CA SER A 84 20.89 3.61 19.34
C SER A 84 19.65 3.13 20.10
N TYR A 85 19.73 3.03 21.42
CA TYR A 85 18.61 2.58 22.26
C TYR A 85 17.49 3.61 22.28
N ILE A 86 17.81 4.90 22.51
CA ILE A 86 16.81 5.97 22.57
C ILE A 86 16.11 6.11 21.22
N GLU A 87 16.85 6.11 20.11
CA GLU A 87 16.26 6.16 18.76
C GLU A 87 15.33 4.98 18.50
N CYS A 88 15.75 3.76 18.84
CA CYS A 88 14.95 2.55 18.63
C CYS A 88 13.66 2.59 19.46
N ARG A 89 13.75 2.94 20.74
CA ARG A 89 12.59 3.05 21.65
C ARG A 89 11.64 4.15 21.21
N LYS A 90 12.16 5.31 20.82
CA LYS A 90 11.36 6.45 20.34
C LYS A 90 10.57 6.06 19.09
N LEU A 91 11.21 5.40 18.14
CA LEU A 91 10.54 4.93 16.93
C LEU A 91 9.48 3.86 17.23
N GLY A 92 9.82 2.88 18.07
CA GLY A 92 8.87 1.85 18.53
C GLY A 92 7.64 2.45 19.20
N GLN A 93 7.84 3.41 20.11
CA GLN A 93 6.74 4.10 20.81
C GLN A 93 5.87 4.92 19.84
N ALA A 94 6.49 5.60 18.87
CA ALA A 94 5.74 6.34 17.86
C ALA A 94 4.88 5.40 16.99
N ARG A 95 5.40 4.22 16.62
CA ARG A 95 4.65 3.19 15.88
C ARG A 95 3.49 2.64 16.71
N ARG A 96 3.74 2.30 17.98
CA ARG A 96 2.72 1.83 18.91
C ARG A 96 1.57 2.82 19.09
N THR A 97 1.91 4.09 19.30
CA THR A 97 0.92 5.18 19.45
C THR A 97 0.07 5.33 18.18
N LYS A 98 0.69 5.23 17.00
CA LYS A 98 -0.04 5.31 15.72
C LYS A 98 -0.95 4.10 15.52
N GLU A 99 -0.50 2.90 15.89
CA GLU A 99 -1.29 1.68 15.84
C GLU A 99 -2.55 1.79 16.70
N GLU A 100 -2.41 2.24 17.95
CA GLU A 100 -3.52 2.39 18.89
C GLU A 100 -4.54 3.43 18.42
N LYS A 101 -4.07 4.56 17.88
CA LYS A 101 -4.95 5.58 17.28
C LYS A 101 -5.72 5.03 16.08
N LEU A 102 -5.05 4.32 15.18
CA LEU A 102 -5.68 3.72 14.02
C LEU A 102 -6.69 2.64 14.43
N ALA A 103 -6.35 1.79 15.41
CA ALA A 103 -7.25 0.80 15.99
C ALA A 103 -8.54 1.46 16.51
N HIS A 104 -8.40 2.54 17.27
CA HIS A 104 -9.53 3.30 17.78
C HIS A 104 -10.40 3.85 16.65
N GLN A 105 -9.82 4.52 15.65
CA GLN A 105 -10.55 5.07 14.51
C GLN A 105 -11.30 3.99 13.72
N LEU A 106 -10.68 2.83 13.49
CA LEU A 106 -11.32 1.72 12.79
C LEU A 106 -12.48 1.12 13.57
N ASN A 107 -12.35 1.02 14.90
CA ASN A 107 -13.45 0.58 15.74
C ASN A 107 -14.62 1.57 15.72
N GLU A 108 -14.35 2.87 15.74
CA GLU A 108 -15.40 3.90 15.65
C GLU A 108 -16.11 3.85 14.29
N LEU A 109 -15.39 3.63 13.18
CA LEU A 109 -16.00 3.42 11.85
C LEU A 109 -16.91 2.19 11.83
N LYS A 110 -16.43 1.05 12.35
CA LYS A 110 -17.22 -0.19 12.45
C LYS A 110 -18.49 0.02 13.28
N ARG A 111 -18.42 0.80 14.36
CA ARG A 111 -19.58 1.16 15.21
C ARG A 111 -20.57 2.08 14.49
N ALA A 112 -20.08 2.97 13.63
CA ALA A 112 -20.90 3.86 12.81
C ALA A 112 -21.51 3.15 11.58
N GLY A 113 -21.19 1.87 11.35
CA GLY A 113 -21.75 1.06 10.26
C GLY A 113 -21.05 1.23 8.91
N TYR A 114 -19.80 1.69 8.91
CA TYR A 114 -18.93 1.76 7.74
C TYR A 114 -18.01 0.54 7.62
#